data_AF-A0A5S4Y9Y5-F1
#
_entry.id   AF-A0A5S4Y9Y5-F1
#
_cell.length_a   1.000
_cell.length_b   1.000
_cell.length_c   1.000
_cell.angle_alpha   90.00
_cell.angle_beta   90.00
_cell.angle_gamma   90.00
#
_symmetry.space_group_name_H-M   'P 1'
#
loop_
_entity.id
_entity.type
_entity.pdbx_description
1 polymer ?
#
loop_
_entity_poly.entity_id
_entity_poly.type
_entity_poly.pdbx_seq_one_letter_code
_entity_poly.pdbx_strand_id
1 'polypeptide(L)'
;MYINWDVTMRFDPNSLVPSTQHGIPVPSYGNYGGVNYSAGQEGGTTPEVGSAAYLAHPPKDDLDQLFYAHDLVYQHLRDGTATVLQTFDADAKLLEGMYTLTQSEPALFANDPEALLYEAFATLGILGKIETTPGESEYLQSTLPQSEEQLLAAAAIHNFDTGLAETPGNESRSLHGAFHVFEAQFGDLLLA
;
A
#
# COMPACT_ATOMS: atom_id res chain seq x y z
N MET A 1 -8.26 -12.63 -7.49
CA MET A 1 -6.88 -12.50 -7.99
C MET A 1 -6.77 -11.23 -8.80
N TYR A 2 -6.39 -10.15 -8.11
CA TYR A 2 -6.21 -8.81 -8.71
C TYR A 2 -4.76 -8.33 -8.64
N ILE A 3 -3.82 -9.15 -8.17
CA ILE A 3 -2.41 -8.79 -8.19
C ILE A 3 -1.89 -8.82 -9.64
N ASN A 4 -1.09 -7.82 -9.99
CA ASN A 4 -0.37 -7.75 -11.25
C ASN A 4 1.14 -7.79 -10.98
N TRP A 5 1.77 -8.87 -11.41
CA TRP A 5 3.21 -9.09 -11.30
C TRP A 5 4.00 -8.55 -12.49
N ASP A 6 3.34 -8.19 -13.59
CA ASP A 6 3.97 -7.61 -14.78
C ASP A 6 4.06 -6.08 -14.63
N VAL A 7 4.99 -5.68 -13.78
CA VAL A 7 5.27 -4.30 -13.39
C VAL A 7 6.76 -3.99 -13.56
N THR A 8 7.07 -2.74 -13.86
CA THR A 8 8.43 -2.27 -14.05
C THR A 8 9.07 -1.74 -12.77
N MET A 9 8.26 -1.39 -11.77
CA MET A 9 8.77 -0.84 -10.52
C MET A 9 9.44 -1.88 -9.61
N ARG A 10 10.55 -1.48 -9.00
CA ARG A 10 11.37 -2.30 -8.11
C ARG A 10 11.75 -1.54 -6.86
N PHE A 11 11.73 -2.26 -5.74
CA PHE A 11 12.28 -1.86 -4.46
C PHE A 11 13.78 -2.17 -4.42
N ASP A 12 14.61 -1.14 -4.20
CA ASP A 12 16.05 -1.29 -4.02
C ASP A 12 16.40 -1.12 -2.53
N PRO A 13 16.94 -2.17 -1.86
CA PRO A 13 17.37 -2.09 -0.46
C PRO A 13 18.29 -0.90 -0.13
N ASN A 14 19.04 -0.42 -1.13
CA ASN A 14 20.11 0.56 -0.93
C ASN A 14 19.66 1.99 -1.27
N SER A 15 18.39 2.18 -1.63
CA SER A 15 17.87 3.45 -2.12
C SER A 15 16.42 3.66 -1.68
N LEU A 16 16.12 4.85 -1.16
CA LEU A 16 14.74 5.28 -0.92
C LEU A 16 14.04 5.75 -2.21
N VAL A 17 14.76 5.83 -3.32
CA VAL A 17 14.21 6.17 -4.64
C VAL A 17 13.84 4.87 -5.37
N PRO A 18 12.58 4.73 -5.84
CA PRO A 18 12.17 3.58 -6.65
C PRO A 18 13.05 3.40 -7.90
N SER A 19 13.30 2.14 -8.28
CA SER A 19 14.13 1.80 -9.45
C SER A 19 13.31 1.04 -10.49
N THR A 20 13.59 1.26 -11.77
CA THR A 20 13.05 0.45 -12.87
C THR A 20 14.04 -0.57 -13.41
N GLN A 21 15.29 -0.55 -12.91
CA GLN A 21 16.41 -1.32 -13.49
C GLN A 21 16.94 -2.41 -12.56
N HIS A 22 16.91 -2.19 -11.24
CA HIS A 22 17.49 -3.09 -10.25
C HIS A 22 16.61 -3.15 -9.00
N GLY A 23 16.71 -4.23 -8.23
CA GLY A 23 15.88 -4.45 -7.04
C GLY A 23 14.79 -5.50 -7.23
N ILE A 24 13.97 -5.65 -6.19
CA ILE A 24 12.90 -6.65 -6.09
C ILE A 24 11.64 -6.08 -6.74
N PRO A 25 11.01 -6.74 -7.73
CA PRO A 25 9.76 -6.28 -8.32
C PRO A 25 8.68 -6.09 -7.25
N VAL A 26 7.98 -4.96 -7.30
CA VAL A 26 6.87 -4.64 -6.40
C VAL A 26 5.58 -4.72 -7.21
N PRO A 27 4.71 -5.73 -6.99
CA PRO A 27 3.47 -5.88 -7.75
C PRO A 27 2.55 -4.67 -7.61
N SER A 28 1.59 -4.54 -8.53
CA SER A 28 0.40 -3.71 -8.34
C SER A 28 -0.81 -4.58 -7.97
N TYR A 29 -1.88 -3.95 -7.50
CA TYR A 29 -3.12 -4.60 -7.11
C TYR A 29 -4.32 -3.86 -7.68
N GLY A 30 -5.25 -4.61 -8.27
CA GLY A 30 -6.45 -4.04 -8.86
C GLY A 30 -6.14 -3.00 -9.93
N ASN A 31 -6.79 -1.85 -9.84
CA ASN A 31 -6.56 -0.71 -10.72
C ASN A 31 -5.76 0.41 -10.04
N TYR A 32 -5.62 0.41 -8.72
CA TYR A 32 -5.10 1.56 -7.95
C TYR A 32 -4.07 1.20 -6.89
N GLY A 33 -3.93 -0.07 -6.51
CA GLY A 33 -2.86 -0.47 -5.60
C GLY A 33 -1.51 -0.48 -6.32
N GLY A 34 -0.58 0.35 -5.89
CA GLY A 34 0.81 0.27 -6.31
C GLY A 34 1.48 1.61 -6.54
N VAL A 35 2.79 1.64 -6.35
CA VAL A 35 3.56 2.86 -6.50
C VAL A 35 3.58 3.28 -7.97
N ASN A 36 3.20 4.53 -8.23
CA ASN A 36 3.06 5.09 -9.59
C ASN A 36 2.12 4.25 -10.49
N TYR A 37 1.12 3.57 -9.93
CA TYR A 37 0.16 2.75 -10.67
C TYR A 37 -1.26 3.23 -10.35
N SER A 38 -1.99 3.68 -11.36
CA SER A 38 -3.38 4.13 -11.17
C SER A 38 -4.19 3.91 -12.44
N ALA A 39 -5.49 3.67 -12.29
CA ALA A 39 -6.40 3.33 -13.37
C ALA A 39 -5.90 2.15 -14.25
N GLY A 40 -5.22 1.18 -13.64
CA GLY A 40 -4.71 -0.01 -14.31
C GLY A 40 -3.42 0.20 -15.10
N GLN A 41 -2.72 1.32 -14.92
CA GLN A 41 -1.53 1.68 -15.70
C GLN A 41 -0.43 2.33 -14.85
N GLU A 42 0.82 1.95 -15.11
CA GLU A 42 1.99 2.66 -14.59
C GLU A 42 2.11 4.07 -15.18
N GLY A 43 2.33 5.06 -14.33
CA GLY A 43 2.28 6.48 -14.69
C GLY A 43 0.86 6.98 -15.02
N GLY A 44 -0.16 6.19 -14.68
CA GLY A 44 -1.56 6.56 -14.86
C GLY A 44 -2.00 7.72 -13.95
N THR A 45 -3.15 8.30 -14.29
CA THR A 45 -3.81 9.33 -13.48
C THR A 45 -5.04 8.76 -12.81
N THR A 46 -5.38 9.30 -11.64
CA THR A 46 -6.56 8.85 -10.88
C THR A 46 -7.77 9.66 -11.31
N PRO A 47 -8.78 9.04 -11.96
CA PRO A 47 -9.91 9.78 -12.48
C PRO A 47 -10.91 10.14 -11.39
N GLU A 48 -11.56 11.30 -11.54
CA GLU A 48 -12.67 11.72 -10.69
C GLU A 48 -13.83 10.72 -10.72
N VAL A 49 -14.47 10.53 -9.57
CA VAL A 49 -15.59 9.60 -9.42
C VAL A 49 -16.71 9.93 -10.40
N GLY A 50 -17.23 8.90 -11.07
CA GLY A 50 -18.32 9.03 -12.05
C GLY A 50 -17.92 9.62 -13.41
N SER A 51 -16.65 10.00 -13.61
CA SER A 51 -16.14 10.34 -14.94
C SER A 51 -16.11 9.11 -15.87
N ALA A 52 -16.07 9.35 -17.19
CA ALA A 52 -15.97 8.25 -18.15
C ALA A 52 -14.70 7.40 -17.96
N ALA A 53 -13.59 8.04 -17.57
CA ALA A 53 -12.34 7.35 -17.24
C ALA A 53 -12.48 6.48 -15.98
N TYR A 54 -13.13 6.99 -14.93
CA TYR A 54 -13.44 6.21 -13.73
C TYR A 54 -14.30 4.98 -14.05
N LEU A 55 -15.35 5.16 -14.87
CA LEU A 55 -16.24 4.05 -15.25
C LEU A 55 -15.53 3.00 -16.14
N ALA A 56 -14.48 3.37 -16.85
CA ALA A 56 -13.64 2.43 -17.60
C ALA A 56 -12.68 1.64 -16.70
N HIS A 57 -12.30 2.21 -15.54
CA HIS A 57 -11.34 1.63 -14.61
C HIS A 57 -11.88 1.68 -13.16
N PRO A 58 -13.07 1.12 -12.85
CA PRO A 58 -13.59 1.16 -11.49
C PRO A 58 -12.71 0.32 -10.56
N PRO A 59 -12.62 0.65 -9.25
CA PRO A 59 -11.97 -0.22 -8.27
C PRO A 59 -12.50 -1.65 -8.36
N LYS A 60 -11.63 -2.64 -8.22
CA LYS A 60 -11.96 -4.07 -8.39
C LYS A 60 -12.70 -4.65 -7.19
N ASP A 61 -12.38 -4.16 -6.00
CA ASP A 61 -12.96 -4.54 -4.73
C ASP A 61 -12.75 -3.44 -3.68
N ASP A 62 -13.09 -3.74 -2.44
CA ASP A 62 -12.99 -2.79 -1.33
C ASP A 62 -11.54 -2.43 -0.96
N LEU A 63 -10.57 -3.32 -1.20
CA LEU A 63 -9.15 -2.99 -0.99
C LEU A 63 -8.67 -2.01 -2.07
N ASP A 64 -8.99 -2.28 -3.34
CA ASP A 64 -8.68 -1.39 -4.46
C ASP A 64 -9.40 -0.03 -4.34
N GLN A 65 -10.57 0.00 -3.68
CA GLN A 65 -11.31 1.22 -3.39
C GLN A 65 -10.60 2.11 -2.36
N LEU A 66 -9.89 1.54 -1.40
CA LEU A 66 -9.04 2.29 -0.47
C LEU A 66 -7.86 2.94 -1.22
N PHE A 67 -7.19 2.18 -2.08
CA PHE A 67 -6.10 2.70 -2.91
C PHE A 67 -6.58 3.80 -3.86
N TYR A 68 -7.75 3.65 -4.48
CA TYR A 68 -8.35 4.70 -5.29
C TYR A 68 -8.52 6.02 -4.52
N ALA A 69 -9.05 5.94 -3.30
CA ALA A 69 -9.31 7.12 -2.48
C ALA A 69 -8.00 7.82 -2.10
N HIS A 70 -6.97 7.05 -1.75
CA HIS A 70 -5.62 7.55 -1.50
C HIS A 70 -5.04 8.26 -2.73
N ASP A 71 -5.03 7.57 -3.86
CA ASP A 71 -4.44 8.04 -5.11
C ASP A 71 -5.11 9.32 -5.64
N LEU A 72 -6.42 9.46 -5.44
CA LEU A 72 -7.16 10.65 -5.86
C LEU A 72 -6.67 11.91 -5.13
N VAL A 73 -6.36 11.80 -3.83
CA VAL A 73 -5.81 12.92 -3.06
C VAL A 73 -4.41 13.30 -3.55
N TYR A 74 -3.58 12.31 -3.86
CA TYR A 74 -2.26 12.55 -4.45
C TYR A 74 -2.36 13.17 -5.86
N GLN A 75 -3.33 12.74 -6.67
CA GLN A 75 -3.62 13.37 -7.95
C GLN A 75 -4.02 14.84 -7.76
N HIS A 76 -4.90 15.14 -6.81
CA HIS A 76 -5.28 16.52 -6.47
C HIS A 76 -4.11 17.36 -5.97
N LEU A 77 -3.17 16.78 -5.22
CA LEU A 77 -1.93 17.48 -4.83
C LEU A 77 -1.12 17.85 -6.08
N ARG A 78 -0.93 16.91 -7.02
CA ARG A 78 -0.23 17.16 -8.30
C ARG A 78 -0.90 18.23 -9.14
N ASP A 79 -2.24 18.25 -9.14
CA ASP A 79 -3.05 19.22 -9.89
C ASP A 79 -3.17 20.58 -9.17
N GLY A 80 -2.65 20.71 -7.95
CA GLY A 80 -2.68 21.94 -7.15
C GLY A 80 -4.02 22.23 -6.48
N THR A 81 -4.89 21.23 -6.34
CA THR A 81 -6.22 21.33 -5.70
C THR A 81 -6.28 20.73 -4.29
N ALA A 82 -5.23 20.02 -3.86
CA ALA A 82 -5.03 19.57 -2.48
C ALA A 82 -3.74 20.13 -1.86
N THR A 83 -3.66 20.04 -0.54
CA THR A 83 -2.51 20.43 0.28
C THR A 83 -1.72 19.21 0.72
N VAL A 84 -0.46 19.42 1.13
CA VAL A 84 0.40 18.35 1.69
C VAL A 84 -0.22 17.72 2.95
N LEU A 85 -0.91 18.50 3.79
CA LEU A 85 -1.60 17.94 4.97
C LEU A 85 -2.73 16.99 4.58
N GLN A 86 -3.37 17.18 3.42
CA GLN A 86 -4.39 16.25 2.94
C GLN A 86 -3.79 14.93 2.46
N THR A 87 -2.55 14.92 1.97
CA THR A 87 -1.89 13.64 1.66
C THR A 87 -1.55 12.87 2.93
N PHE A 88 -1.09 13.55 4.00
CA PHE A 88 -0.85 12.90 5.29
C PHE A 88 -2.12 12.26 5.88
N ASP A 89 -3.26 12.95 5.77
CA ASP A 89 -4.58 12.41 6.14
C ASP A 89 -5.00 11.23 5.25
N ALA A 90 -4.64 11.25 3.96
CA ALA A 90 -4.91 10.14 3.04
C ALA A 90 -4.08 8.89 3.37
N ASP A 91 -2.79 9.05 3.72
CA ASP A 91 -1.92 7.97 4.17
C ASP A 91 -2.47 7.33 5.46
N ALA A 92 -2.86 8.14 6.46
CA ALA A 92 -3.47 7.65 7.69
C ALA A 92 -4.79 6.89 7.45
N LYS A 93 -5.67 7.43 6.59
CA LYS A 93 -6.94 6.78 6.23
C LYS A 93 -6.75 5.48 5.46
N LEU A 94 -5.71 5.40 4.63
CA LEU A 94 -5.36 4.16 3.94
C LEU A 94 -4.97 3.08 4.94
N LEU A 95 -4.10 3.39 5.92
CA LEU A 95 -3.70 2.47 6.99
C LEU A 95 -4.90 2.00 7.84
N GLU A 96 -5.70 2.94 8.35
CA GLU A 96 -6.89 2.63 9.14
C GLU A 96 -7.91 1.81 8.36
N GLY A 97 -8.10 2.17 7.08
CA GLY A 97 -9.02 1.49 6.17
C GLY A 97 -8.61 0.04 5.90
N MET A 98 -7.32 -0.19 5.60
CA MET A 98 -6.79 -1.53 5.37
C MET A 98 -6.93 -2.41 6.62
N TYR A 99 -6.53 -1.89 7.78
CA TYR A 99 -6.70 -2.60 9.05
C TYR A 99 -8.17 -2.91 9.32
N THR A 100 -9.06 -1.93 9.21
CA THR A 100 -10.51 -2.13 9.42
C THR A 100 -11.06 -3.19 8.47
N LEU A 101 -10.67 -3.14 7.19
CA LEU A 101 -11.13 -4.08 6.17
C LEU A 101 -10.73 -5.53 6.53
N THR A 102 -9.50 -5.75 6.99
CA THR A 102 -9.03 -7.09 7.43
C THR A 102 -9.82 -7.64 8.61
N GLN A 103 -10.33 -6.77 9.48
CA GLN A 103 -11.16 -7.16 10.62
C GLN A 103 -12.63 -7.36 10.24
N SER A 104 -13.17 -6.52 9.35
CA SER A 104 -14.61 -6.51 9.03
C SER A 104 -15.00 -7.46 7.91
N GLU A 105 -14.10 -7.73 6.97
CA GLU A 105 -14.37 -8.54 5.77
C GLU A 105 -13.42 -9.76 5.67
N PRO A 106 -13.35 -10.65 6.68
CA PRO A 106 -12.43 -11.78 6.67
C PRO A 106 -12.69 -12.76 5.50
N ALA A 107 -13.91 -12.76 4.96
CA ALA A 107 -14.25 -13.56 3.79
C ALA A 107 -13.59 -13.06 2.50
N LEU A 108 -13.30 -11.76 2.38
CA LEU A 108 -12.56 -11.22 1.24
C LEU A 108 -11.18 -11.86 1.17
N PHE A 109 -10.45 -11.81 2.29
CA PHE A 109 -9.08 -12.30 2.39
C PHE A 109 -8.99 -13.83 2.37
N ALA A 110 -9.96 -14.54 2.96
CA ALA A 110 -10.01 -16.00 2.87
C ALA A 110 -10.23 -16.52 1.43
N ASN A 111 -10.89 -15.72 0.58
CA ASN A 111 -11.13 -16.06 -0.82
C ASN A 111 -10.04 -15.52 -1.77
N ASP A 112 -9.27 -14.53 -1.33
CA ASP A 112 -8.13 -13.97 -2.07
C ASP A 112 -6.93 -13.71 -1.14
N PRO A 113 -6.16 -14.75 -0.76
CA PRO A 113 -4.99 -14.60 0.12
C PRO A 113 -3.90 -13.67 -0.43
N GLU A 114 -3.86 -13.44 -1.75
CA GLU A 114 -2.96 -12.46 -2.36
C GLU A 114 -3.35 -11.01 -2.02
N ALA A 115 -4.64 -10.75 -1.81
CA ALA A 115 -5.10 -9.45 -1.30
C ALA A 115 -4.57 -9.19 0.11
N LEU A 116 -4.50 -10.25 0.94
CA LEU A 116 -3.96 -10.15 2.30
C LEU A 116 -2.45 -9.90 2.30
N LEU A 117 -1.71 -10.58 1.40
CA LEU A 117 -0.29 -10.31 1.17
C LEU A 117 -0.04 -8.87 0.72
N TYR A 118 -0.86 -8.39 -0.21
CA TYR A 118 -0.70 -7.06 -0.77
C TYR A 118 -1.05 -5.97 0.25
N GLU A 119 -2.14 -6.13 0.99
CA GLU A 119 -2.53 -5.27 2.10
C GLU A 119 -1.38 -5.13 3.09
N ALA A 120 -0.84 -6.25 3.59
CA ALA A 120 0.25 -6.24 4.54
C ALA A 120 1.50 -5.52 4.00
N PHE A 121 1.89 -5.81 2.75
CA PHE A 121 3.00 -5.13 2.09
C PHE A 121 2.76 -3.62 1.97
N ALA A 122 1.56 -3.21 1.57
CA ALA A 122 1.19 -1.81 1.44
C ALA A 122 1.18 -1.09 2.80
N THR A 123 0.61 -1.70 3.84
CA THR A 123 0.61 -1.16 5.21
C THR A 123 2.00 -0.82 5.69
N LEU A 124 2.94 -1.76 5.54
CA LEU A 124 4.33 -1.54 5.93
C LEU A 124 5.01 -0.47 5.07
N GLY A 125 4.78 -0.49 3.76
CA GLY A 125 5.31 0.52 2.85
C GLY A 125 4.87 1.94 3.21
N ILE A 126 3.59 2.13 3.54
CA ILE A 126 3.03 3.43 3.96
C ILE A 126 3.59 3.86 5.31
N LEU A 127 3.67 2.95 6.30
CA LEU A 127 4.29 3.26 7.59
C LEU A 127 5.76 3.70 7.43
N GLY A 128 6.55 2.97 6.64
CA GLY A 128 7.94 3.35 6.35
C GLY A 128 8.06 4.70 5.62
N LYS A 129 7.11 5.01 4.74
CA LYS A 129 7.01 6.31 4.07
C LYS A 129 6.71 7.43 5.07
N ILE A 130 5.77 7.24 5.99
CA ILE A 130 5.41 8.24 7.01
C ILE A 130 6.62 8.57 7.88
N GLU A 131 7.33 7.54 8.36
CA GLU A 131 8.52 7.70 9.21
C GLU A 131 9.69 8.38 8.51
N THR A 132 9.72 8.35 7.18
CA THR A 132 10.79 8.99 6.38
C THR A 132 10.37 10.32 5.75
N THR A 133 9.11 10.74 5.90
CA THR A 133 8.59 11.98 5.32
C THR A 133 8.58 13.09 6.37
N PRO A 134 9.35 14.20 6.17
CA PRO A 134 9.42 15.28 7.15
C PRO A 134 8.05 15.89 7.45
N GLY A 135 7.69 15.96 8.74
CA GLY A 135 6.43 16.55 9.20
C GLY A 135 5.23 15.60 9.20
N GLU A 136 5.36 14.43 8.56
CA GLU A 136 4.26 13.47 8.48
C GLU A 136 4.18 12.56 9.71
N SER A 137 5.33 12.08 10.21
CA SER A 137 5.35 11.31 11.47
C SER A 137 4.81 12.15 12.65
N GLU A 138 5.18 13.44 12.74
CA GLU A 138 4.62 14.34 13.77
C GLU A 138 3.12 14.60 13.57
N TYR A 139 2.66 14.64 12.31
CA TYR A 139 1.24 14.76 12.00
C TYR A 139 0.49 13.48 12.42
N LEU A 140 1.00 12.31 12.05
CA LEU A 140 0.43 11.02 12.38
C LEU A 140 0.34 10.83 13.89
N GLN A 141 1.40 11.11 14.63
CA GLN A 141 1.42 11.04 16.11
C GLN A 141 0.41 12.00 16.78
N SER A 142 -0.01 13.05 16.07
CA SER A 142 -1.05 13.97 16.55
C SER A 142 -2.47 13.47 16.30
N THR A 143 -2.65 12.55 15.34
CA THR A 143 -3.96 11.99 14.94
C THR A 143 -4.17 10.55 15.39
N LEU A 144 -3.09 9.76 15.48
CA LEU A 144 -3.04 8.36 15.86
C LEU A 144 -2.01 8.18 17.00
N PRO A 145 -2.40 7.61 18.15
CA PRO A 145 -1.46 7.24 19.20
C PRO A 145 -0.41 6.24 18.70
N GLN A 146 0.83 6.33 19.18
CA GLN A 146 1.92 5.40 18.84
C GLN A 146 1.56 3.91 19.05
N SER A 147 0.71 3.61 20.04
CA SER A 147 0.22 2.24 20.28
C SER A 147 -0.65 1.70 19.14
N GLU A 148 -1.34 2.58 18.41
CA GLU A 148 -2.15 2.20 17.24
C GLU A 148 -1.25 1.96 16.03
N GLU A 149 -0.18 2.74 15.85
CA GLU A 149 0.82 2.51 14.80
C GLU A 149 1.50 1.14 14.96
N GLN A 150 1.95 0.81 16.17
CA GLN A 150 2.53 -0.50 16.48
C GLN A 150 1.52 -1.64 16.28
N LEU A 151 0.23 -1.40 16.56
CA LEU A 151 -0.84 -2.36 16.31
C LEU A 151 -1.02 -2.62 14.81
N LEU A 152 -1.02 -1.56 13.99
CA LEU A 152 -1.12 -1.66 12.53
C LEU A 152 0.08 -2.42 11.95
N ALA A 153 1.30 -2.12 12.40
CA ALA A 153 2.50 -2.83 11.99
C ALA A 153 2.45 -4.32 12.36
N ALA A 154 2.09 -4.63 13.61
CA ALA A 154 1.97 -6.02 14.07
C ALA A 154 0.88 -6.80 13.32
N ALA A 155 -0.27 -6.16 13.05
CA ALA A 155 -1.34 -6.75 12.26
C ALA A 155 -0.89 -7.03 10.82
N ALA A 156 -0.19 -6.09 10.18
CA ALA A 156 0.35 -6.28 8.85
C ALA A 156 1.34 -7.44 8.78
N ILE A 157 2.26 -7.57 9.75
CA ILE A 157 3.19 -8.71 9.81
C ILE A 157 2.43 -10.04 9.91
N HIS A 158 1.43 -10.11 10.79
CA HIS A 158 0.59 -11.30 10.92
C HIS A 158 -0.19 -11.63 9.64
N ASN A 159 -0.75 -10.62 8.99
CA ASN A 159 -1.46 -10.75 7.71
C ASN A 159 -0.51 -11.22 6.59
N PHE A 160 0.73 -10.72 6.58
CA PHE A 160 1.77 -11.13 5.65
C PHE A 160 2.08 -12.63 5.81
N ASP A 161 2.32 -13.09 7.04
CA ASP A 161 2.60 -14.50 7.33
C ASP A 161 1.43 -15.41 6.94
N THR A 162 0.20 -14.95 7.22
CA THR A 162 -1.03 -15.68 6.88
C THR A 162 -1.19 -15.79 5.36
N GLY A 163 -1.12 -14.67 4.66
CA GLY A 163 -1.22 -14.64 3.20
C GLY A 163 -0.12 -15.47 2.53
N LEU A 164 1.11 -15.43 3.05
CA LEU A 164 2.23 -16.22 2.53
C LEU A 164 1.99 -17.73 2.67
N ALA A 165 1.38 -18.16 3.77
CA ALA A 165 1.04 -19.57 3.99
C ALA A 165 -0.09 -20.06 3.08
N GLU A 166 -0.99 -19.17 2.68
CA GLU A 166 -2.21 -19.49 1.93
C GLU A 166 -2.09 -19.26 0.41
N THR A 167 -1.16 -18.40 -0.05
CA THR A 167 -0.92 -18.15 -1.48
C THR A 167 -0.11 -19.29 -2.12
N PRO A 168 -0.67 -20.02 -3.11
CA PRO A 168 0.01 -21.13 -3.76
C PRO A 168 1.19 -20.66 -4.64
N GLY A 169 2.32 -21.38 -4.60
CA GLY A 169 3.37 -21.28 -5.64
C GLY A 169 4.63 -20.48 -5.25
N ASN A 170 5.41 -20.07 -6.26
CA ASN A 170 6.71 -19.39 -6.09
C ASN A 170 6.58 -17.85 -6.04
N GLU A 171 5.44 -17.28 -6.43
CA GLU A 171 5.21 -15.83 -6.52
C GLU A 171 5.14 -15.16 -5.14
N SER A 172 4.69 -15.90 -4.13
CA SER A 172 4.73 -15.46 -2.73
C SER A 172 6.16 -15.35 -2.17
N ARG A 173 7.16 -16.00 -2.79
CA ARG A 173 8.57 -15.93 -2.36
C ARG A 173 9.25 -14.59 -2.70
N SER A 174 8.83 -13.91 -3.77
CA SER A 174 9.37 -12.60 -4.13
C SER A 174 8.93 -11.50 -3.17
N LEU A 175 7.65 -11.52 -2.75
CA LEU A 175 7.16 -10.61 -1.70
C LEU A 175 7.83 -10.93 -0.37
N HIS A 176 8.01 -12.21 -0.02
CA HIS A 176 8.75 -12.59 1.19
C HIS A 176 10.19 -12.05 1.18
N GLY A 177 10.87 -12.12 0.04
CA GLY A 177 12.19 -11.49 -0.12
C GLY A 177 12.17 -9.97 0.06
N ALA A 178 11.16 -9.28 -0.49
CA ALA A 178 11.00 -7.83 -0.31
C ALA A 178 10.74 -7.47 1.15
N PHE A 179 9.90 -8.26 1.83
CA PHE A 179 9.56 -8.08 3.24
C PHE A 179 10.78 -8.27 4.16
N HIS A 180 11.62 -9.29 3.95
CA HIS A 180 12.86 -9.45 4.74
C HIS A 180 13.83 -8.28 4.58
N VAL A 181 13.91 -7.69 3.37
CA VAL A 181 14.74 -6.50 3.15
C VAL A 181 14.11 -5.28 3.83
N PHE A 182 12.79 -5.16 3.76
CA PHE A 182 12.05 -4.09 4.44
C PHE A 182 12.22 -4.17 5.96
N GLU A 183 12.03 -5.35 6.57
CA GLU A 183 12.27 -5.58 8.00
C GLU A 183 13.70 -5.25 8.40
N ALA A 184 14.70 -5.65 7.60
CA ALA A 184 16.10 -5.36 7.89
C ALA A 184 16.44 -3.86 7.85
N GLN A 185 15.68 -3.06 7.10
CA GLN A 185 15.93 -1.64 6.88
C GLN A 185 15.09 -0.72 7.77
N PHE A 186 13.86 -1.15 8.09
CA PHE A 186 12.87 -0.33 8.80
C PHE A 186 12.36 -0.98 10.09
N GLY A 187 12.74 -2.23 10.40
CA GLY A 187 12.28 -2.93 11.61
C GLY A 187 12.64 -2.20 12.90
N ASP A 188 13.84 -1.63 12.99
CA ASP A 188 14.26 -0.83 14.15
C ASP A 188 13.51 0.51 14.28
N LEU A 189 12.93 1.01 13.19
CA LEU A 189 12.10 2.23 13.18
C LEU A 189 10.65 1.93 13.55
N LEU A 190 10.11 0.79 13.11
CA LEU A 190 8.69 0.43 13.25
C LEU A 190 8.37 -0.41 14.50
N LEU A 191 9.35 -1.03 15.14
CA LEU A 191 9.17 -1.94 16.29
C LEU A 191 9.85 -1.46 17.59
N ALA A 192 10.34 -0.22 17.63
CA ALA A 192 10.92 0.40 18.83
C ALA A 192 9.86 1.06 19.72
#